data_AF-A0A7W0JVQ0-F1
#
_entry.id   AF-A0A7W0JVQ0-F1
#
_cell.length_a   1.000
_cell.length_b   1.000
_cell.length_c   1.000
_cell.angle_alpha   90.00
_cell.angle_beta   90.00
_cell.angle_gamma   90.00
#
_symmetry.space_group_name_H-M   'P 1'
#
loop_
_entity.id
_entity.type
_entity.pdbx_description
1 polymer ?
#
loop_
_entity_poly.entity_id
_entity_poly.type
_entity_poly.pdbx_seq_one_letter_code
_entity_poly.pdbx_strand_id
1 'polypeptide(L)'
;MSVVTLSEAKGTMLGYAPFTVFRVTLTTLLALALACSPSRREEPPAVEPNIDPVALPRSPVRVPSLDSAPAPAPEPVERIAPPERAYASGWMPLASTGADRFVRMHPTFDGRGVVIGVLDTGIDPAIPGLGTTSSGDPKLLDFRDFSGEGAVPLVNATPVGDTIVVGARRLRGFGRVRALNAEGPWYVGTFAELPLGDPPAADLNGNGAVADTLALVVTRATDGWVVLADTDGNGSLAGERAVRDFLVGREWFGWARRGRTPRIGVAANFTDAGGVPTLGLAFDLS
;
A
#
# COMPACT_ATOMS: atom_id res chain seq x y z
N MET A 1 2.17 7.44 5.81
CA MET A 1 0.82 7.38 6.43
C MET A 1 -0.09 6.85 5.35
N SER A 2 -0.65 5.68 5.60
CA SER A 2 -1.52 4.97 4.68
C SER A 2 -2.95 5.06 5.19
N VAL A 3 -3.92 5.20 4.28
CA VAL A 3 -5.35 5.10 4.63
C VAL A 3 -5.86 3.74 4.18
N VAL A 4 -6.48 3.03 5.11
CA VAL A 4 -7.21 1.81 4.83
C VAL A 4 -8.69 2.09 5.03
N THR A 5 -9.50 1.79 4.04
CA THR A 5 -10.96 1.83 4.19
C THR A 5 -11.45 0.41 4.38
N LEU A 6 -11.95 0.11 5.59
CA LEU A 6 -12.58 -1.15 5.93
C LEU A 6 -14.10 -1.00 5.84
N SER A 7 -14.79 -2.03 5.40
CA SER A 7 -16.23 -2.13 5.52
C SER A 7 -16.60 -3.41 6.25
N GLU A 8 -17.62 -3.30 7.09
CA GLU A 8 -18.46 -4.41 7.49
C GLU A 8 -19.77 -4.19 6.72
N ALA A 9 -20.06 -4.92 5.64
CA ALA A 9 -21.11 -4.53 4.70
C ALA A 9 -22.49 -5.17 4.97
N LYS A 10 -23.53 -4.56 4.41
CA LYS A 10 -24.84 -5.17 4.15
C LYS A 10 -25.18 -4.86 2.69
N GLY A 11 -25.40 -5.88 1.89
CA GLY A 11 -25.80 -5.72 0.49
C GLY A 11 -27.06 -4.87 0.32
N THR A 12 -27.04 -3.91 -0.59
CA THR A 12 -27.77 -3.93 -1.88
C THR A 12 -27.42 -2.62 -2.63
N MET A 13 -26.92 -2.74 -3.86
CA MET A 13 -26.71 -1.61 -4.77
C MET A 13 -28.02 -0.88 -5.08
N LEU A 14 -28.01 0.45 -5.02
CA LEU A 14 -29.03 1.30 -5.62
C LEU A 14 -28.36 2.52 -6.27
N GLY A 15 -28.33 2.51 -7.61
CA GLY A 15 -28.49 3.66 -8.49
C GLY A 15 -27.49 4.82 -8.37
N TYR A 16 -26.54 4.86 -9.29
CA TYR A 16 -25.88 6.11 -9.72
C TYR A 16 -26.93 7.09 -10.28
N ALA A 17 -26.95 8.32 -9.76
CA ALA A 17 -27.58 9.48 -10.41
C ALA A 17 -26.53 10.61 -10.53
N PRO A 18 -26.41 11.29 -11.69
CA PRO A 18 -25.35 12.27 -11.91
C PRO A 18 -25.64 13.61 -11.21
N PHE A 19 -24.62 14.16 -10.56
CA PHE A 19 -24.64 15.51 -10.00
C PHE A 19 -24.63 16.55 -11.13
N THR A 20 -25.64 17.41 -11.13
CA THR A 20 -25.75 18.59 -11.99
C THR A 20 -24.98 19.76 -11.36
N VAL A 21 -24.01 20.33 -12.08
CA VAL A 21 -23.21 21.48 -11.64
C VAL A 21 -24.02 22.77 -11.81
N PHE A 22 -24.37 23.42 -10.70
CA PHE A 22 -24.90 24.80 -10.72
C PHE A 22 -23.73 25.79 -10.84
N ARG A 23 -23.70 26.54 -11.95
CA ARG A 23 -22.86 27.74 -12.09
C ARG A 23 -23.50 28.88 -11.29
N VAL A 24 -22.81 29.40 -10.28
CA VAL A 24 -23.18 30.66 -9.61
C VAL A 24 -22.32 31.78 -10.18
N THR A 25 -22.97 32.70 -10.88
CA THR A 25 -22.42 33.95 -11.40
C THR A 25 -22.19 34.95 -10.27
N LEU A 26 -20.96 35.47 -10.20
CA LEU A 26 -20.52 36.48 -9.23
C LEU A 26 -20.79 37.88 -9.78
N THR A 27 -21.71 38.62 -9.14
CA THR A 27 -21.89 40.06 -9.38
C THR A 27 -22.21 40.76 -8.07
N THR A 28 -21.27 41.54 -7.54
CA THR A 28 -21.36 42.99 -7.23
C THR A 28 -20.38 43.39 -6.13
N LEU A 29 -19.56 44.41 -6.46
CA LEU A 29 -18.75 45.19 -5.52
C LEU A 29 -19.66 46.02 -4.61
N LEU A 30 -19.30 46.11 -3.32
CA LEU A 30 -19.56 47.31 -2.53
C LEU A 30 -18.38 47.57 -1.60
N ALA A 31 -17.67 48.66 -1.87
CA ALA A 31 -16.59 49.17 -1.04
C ALA A 31 -17.16 49.95 0.15
N LEU A 32 -16.72 49.61 1.36
CA LEU A 32 -16.86 50.47 2.53
C LEU A 32 -15.53 50.47 3.29
N ALA A 33 -14.79 51.57 3.18
CA ALA A 33 -13.58 51.82 3.94
C ALA A 33 -13.97 52.44 5.29
N LEU A 34 -13.65 51.74 6.39
CA LEU A 34 -13.47 52.37 7.70
C LEU A 34 -12.10 51.98 8.25
N ALA A 35 -11.30 53.01 8.51
CA ALA A 35 -10.01 52.93 9.16
C ALA A 35 -10.19 52.74 10.68
N CYS A 36 -9.63 51.66 11.21
CA CYS A 36 -9.31 51.53 12.64
C CYS A 36 -7.90 50.95 12.79
N SER A 37 -7.13 51.58 13.67
CA SER A 37 -5.70 51.40 13.95
C SER A 37 -5.25 49.95 14.21
N PRO A 38 -3.98 49.61 13.93
CA PRO A 38 -3.44 48.30 14.28
C PRO A 38 -3.21 48.22 15.79
N SER A 39 -4.06 47.48 16.51
CA SER A 39 -3.71 46.95 17.82
C SER A 39 -2.65 45.86 17.64
N ARG A 40 -1.48 46.07 18.23
CA ARG A 40 -0.38 45.10 18.28
C ARG A 40 -0.89 43.86 19.03
N ARG A 41 -1.10 42.75 18.32
CA ARG A 41 -1.34 41.44 18.94
C ARG A 41 -0.03 40.98 19.54
N GLU A 42 0.00 40.91 20.86
CA GLU A 42 1.11 40.31 21.61
C GLU A 42 1.00 38.79 21.41
N GLU A 43 2.01 38.22 20.75
CA GLU A 43 2.11 36.78 20.51
C GLU A 43 2.44 36.10 21.85
N PRO A 44 1.69 35.07 22.29
CA PRO A 44 2.04 34.36 23.51
C PRO A 44 3.42 33.71 23.34
N PRO A 45 4.26 33.68 24.39
CA PRO A 45 5.61 33.13 24.28
C PRO A 45 5.54 31.66 23.86
N ALA A 46 6.43 31.29 22.93
CA ALA A 46 6.59 29.92 22.49
C ALA A 46 6.82 29.00 23.70
N VAL A 47 6.02 27.94 23.80
CA VAL A 47 6.30 26.84 24.73
C VAL A 47 7.47 26.08 24.14
N GLU A 48 8.66 26.28 24.71
CA GLU A 48 9.82 25.45 24.38
C GLU A 48 9.50 23.98 24.74
N PRO A 49 9.69 23.01 23.82
CA PRO A 49 9.56 21.61 24.16
C PRO A 49 10.62 21.28 25.21
N ASN A 50 10.18 20.77 26.37
CA ASN A 50 11.04 20.27 27.42
C ASN A 50 11.70 18.94 26.98
N ILE A 51 12.64 19.04 26.04
CA ILE A 51 13.51 17.94 25.61
C ILE A 51 14.93 18.34 25.96
N ASP A 52 15.44 17.69 26.99
CA ASP A 52 16.82 17.78 27.43
C ASP A 52 17.75 17.19 26.34
N PRO A 53 18.62 17.98 25.69
CA PRO A 53 19.51 17.49 24.65
C PRO A 53 20.73 16.82 25.29
N VAL A 54 20.52 15.83 26.15
CA VAL A 54 21.62 14.97 26.57
C VAL A 54 21.93 14.02 25.42
N ALA A 55 22.90 14.43 24.61
CA ALA A 55 23.57 13.55 23.67
C ALA A 55 24.18 12.38 24.46
N LEU A 56 23.49 11.24 24.47
CA LEU A 56 24.06 10.01 24.99
C LEU A 56 25.33 9.69 24.19
N PRO A 57 26.43 9.30 24.84
CA PRO A 57 27.67 8.98 24.14
C PRO A 57 27.42 7.80 23.21
N ARG A 58 27.49 8.04 21.89
CA ARG A 58 27.46 6.98 20.89
C ARG A 58 28.75 6.18 21.02
N SER A 59 28.68 5.01 21.65
CA SER A 59 29.75 4.02 21.53
C SER A 59 29.95 3.71 20.04
N PRO A 60 31.19 3.65 19.53
CA PRO A 60 31.42 3.30 18.14
C PRO A 60 30.84 1.89 17.89
N VAL A 61 29.92 1.79 16.94
CA VAL A 61 29.39 0.51 16.48
C VAL A 61 30.56 -0.27 15.89
N ARG A 62 30.92 -1.36 16.57
CA ARG A 62 31.88 -2.32 16.04
C ARG A 62 31.20 -3.04 14.87
N VAL A 63 31.55 -2.64 13.65
CA VAL A 63 31.13 -3.35 12.44
C VAL A 63 31.76 -4.75 12.50
N PRO A 64 30.99 -5.84 12.53
CA PRO A 64 31.55 -7.19 12.47
C PRO A 64 32.30 -7.38 11.15
N SER A 65 33.45 -8.01 11.21
CA SER A 65 34.25 -8.39 10.03
C SER A 65 33.45 -9.34 9.11
N LEU A 66 33.54 -9.09 7.80
CA LEU A 66 32.85 -9.79 6.70
C LEU A 66 33.18 -11.29 6.54
N ASP A 67 33.96 -11.88 7.45
CA ASP A 67 34.37 -13.29 7.40
C ASP A 67 33.45 -14.23 8.20
N SER A 68 32.23 -13.80 8.51
CA SER A 68 31.24 -14.69 9.12
C SER A 68 30.62 -15.57 8.05
N ALA A 69 30.71 -16.89 8.23
CA ALA A 69 30.01 -17.89 7.41
C ALA A 69 28.54 -17.48 7.19
N PRO A 70 27.95 -17.80 6.02
CA PRO A 70 26.58 -17.39 5.71
C PRO A 70 25.64 -17.78 6.86
N ALA A 71 24.92 -16.78 7.37
CA ALA A 71 23.93 -17.01 8.40
C ALA A 71 23.00 -18.14 7.96
N PRO A 72 22.66 -19.10 8.84
CA PRO A 72 21.70 -20.13 8.49
C PRO A 72 20.42 -19.46 7.99
N ALA A 73 19.86 -19.99 6.91
CA ALA A 73 18.61 -19.49 6.35
C ALA A 73 17.60 -19.34 7.49
N PRO A 74 16.95 -18.18 7.65
CA PRO A 74 15.97 -18.01 8.72
C PRO A 74 14.91 -19.09 8.56
N GLU A 75 14.73 -19.89 9.62
CA GLU A 75 13.63 -20.84 9.74
C GLU A 75 12.32 -20.11 9.36
N PRO A 76 11.38 -20.78 8.66
CA PRO A 76 10.10 -20.17 8.33
C PRO A 76 9.47 -19.65 9.61
N VAL A 77 9.35 -18.32 9.72
CA VAL A 77 8.58 -17.70 10.79
C VAL A 77 7.13 -18.03 10.49
N GLU A 78 6.62 -19.14 11.01
CA GLU A 78 5.19 -19.42 10.96
C GLU A 78 4.51 -18.51 11.99
N ARG A 79 4.27 -17.26 11.61
CA ARG A 79 3.49 -16.30 12.40
C ARG A 79 2.35 -15.76 11.58
N ILE A 80 1.20 -16.39 11.75
CA ILE A 80 -0.09 -15.81 12.12
C ILE A 80 -0.86 -16.99 12.73
N ALA A 81 -1.20 -16.93 14.02
CA ALA A 81 -2.22 -17.84 14.51
C ALA A 81 -3.51 -17.52 13.72
N PRO A 82 -4.26 -18.52 13.21
CA PRO A 82 -5.51 -18.26 12.50
C PRO A 82 -6.37 -17.25 13.28
N PRO A 83 -7.13 -16.37 12.61
CA PRO A 83 -7.90 -15.32 13.29
C PRO A 83 -8.77 -15.87 14.44
N GLU A 84 -9.29 -17.07 14.30
CA GLU A 84 -10.06 -17.78 15.32
C GLU A 84 -9.21 -18.11 16.55
N ARG A 85 -7.95 -18.49 16.36
CA ARG A 85 -6.99 -18.73 17.45
C ARG A 85 -6.55 -17.42 18.10
N ALA A 86 -6.31 -16.36 17.34
CA ALA A 86 -5.99 -15.05 17.90
C ALA A 86 -7.15 -14.52 18.77
N TYR A 87 -8.38 -14.65 18.27
CA TYR A 87 -9.60 -14.35 19.00
C TYR A 87 -9.72 -15.19 20.28
N ALA A 88 -9.54 -16.52 20.18
CA ALA A 88 -9.62 -17.43 21.32
C ALA A 88 -8.50 -17.22 22.34
N SER A 89 -7.34 -16.73 21.90
CA SER A 89 -6.17 -16.48 22.76
C SER A 89 -6.25 -15.15 23.51
N GLY A 90 -7.33 -14.37 23.32
CA GLY A 90 -7.52 -13.09 24.02
C GLY A 90 -6.49 -12.03 23.64
N TRP A 91 -5.90 -12.11 22.45
CA TRP A 91 -4.92 -11.13 21.98
C TRP A 91 -5.54 -9.76 21.70
N MET A 92 -6.88 -9.70 21.62
CA MET A 92 -7.64 -8.47 21.60
C MET A 92 -8.31 -8.26 22.97
N PRO A 93 -8.32 -7.03 23.52
CA PRO A 93 -8.88 -6.72 24.84
C PRO A 93 -10.43 -6.70 24.84
N LEU A 94 -11.08 -7.72 24.27
CA LEU A 94 -12.53 -7.79 24.12
C LEU A 94 -13.25 -7.91 25.46
N ALA A 95 -12.74 -8.74 26.37
CA ALA A 95 -13.35 -8.95 27.67
C ALA A 95 -13.22 -7.71 28.57
N SER A 96 -12.04 -7.09 28.62
CA SER A 96 -11.79 -5.90 29.44
C SER A 96 -12.53 -4.66 28.93
N THR A 97 -12.83 -4.58 27.63
CA THR A 97 -13.68 -3.52 27.06
C THR A 97 -15.18 -3.86 27.10
N GLY A 98 -15.54 -5.10 27.43
CA GLY A 98 -16.92 -5.59 27.40
C GLY A 98 -17.50 -5.77 25.99
N ALA A 99 -16.67 -5.67 24.94
CA ALA A 99 -17.10 -5.79 23.55
C ALA A 99 -17.67 -7.18 23.24
N ASP A 100 -17.10 -8.23 23.81
CA ASP A 100 -17.59 -9.60 23.66
C ASP A 100 -19.01 -9.78 24.24
N ARG A 101 -19.27 -9.20 25.42
CA ARG A 101 -20.60 -9.20 26.05
C ARG A 101 -21.58 -8.36 25.23
N PHE A 102 -21.15 -7.21 24.73
CA PHE A 102 -21.98 -6.33 23.92
C PHE A 102 -22.49 -7.03 22.66
N VAL A 103 -21.60 -7.66 21.89
CA VAL A 103 -21.96 -8.40 20.67
C VAL A 103 -22.84 -9.62 20.99
N ARG A 104 -22.62 -10.33 22.11
CA ARG A 104 -23.52 -11.43 22.52
C ARG A 104 -24.95 -10.97 22.81
N MET A 105 -25.12 -9.77 23.38
CA MET A 105 -26.45 -9.19 23.65
C MET A 105 -27.10 -8.54 22.42
N HIS A 106 -26.27 -8.10 21.46
CA HIS A 106 -26.70 -7.48 20.22
C HIS A 106 -26.02 -8.16 19.01
N PRO A 107 -26.45 -9.39 18.62
CA PRO A 107 -25.74 -10.19 17.62
C PRO A 107 -25.62 -9.57 16.23
N THR A 108 -26.40 -8.52 15.94
CA THR A 108 -26.34 -7.78 14.67
C THR A 108 -25.52 -6.49 14.76
N PHE A 109 -24.90 -6.20 15.91
CA PHE A 109 -24.11 -5.00 16.17
C PHE A 109 -22.61 -5.36 16.11
N ASP A 110 -22.24 -6.08 15.06
CA ASP A 110 -20.88 -6.56 14.77
C ASP A 110 -20.12 -5.63 13.81
N GLY A 111 -20.64 -4.42 13.59
CA GLY A 111 -20.07 -3.43 12.68
C GLY A 111 -20.75 -3.39 11.31
N ARG A 112 -21.60 -4.36 10.94
CA ARG A 112 -22.28 -4.36 9.63
C ARG A 112 -22.98 -3.03 9.31
N GLY A 113 -22.81 -2.56 8.07
CA GLY A 113 -23.22 -1.25 7.58
C GLY A 113 -22.26 -0.09 7.93
N VAL A 114 -21.12 -0.35 8.59
CA VAL A 114 -20.15 0.69 8.98
C VAL A 114 -18.89 0.61 8.13
N VAL A 115 -18.39 1.78 7.74
CA VAL A 115 -17.09 1.95 7.07
C VAL A 115 -16.13 2.65 8.01
N ILE A 116 -14.91 2.11 8.15
CA ILE A 116 -13.86 2.62 9.03
C ILE A 116 -12.68 3.03 8.16
N GLY A 117 -12.26 4.30 8.28
CA GLY A 117 -10.99 4.77 7.75
C GLY A 117 -9.91 4.66 8.82
N VAL A 118 -8.82 3.94 8.53
CA VAL A 118 -7.66 3.79 9.41
C VAL A 118 -6.50 4.57 8.81
N LEU A 119 -5.94 5.51 9.57
CA LEU A 119 -4.75 6.27 9.17
C LEU A 119 -3.57 5.76 10.01
N ASP A 120 -2.72 4.93 9.42
CA ASP A 120 -1.61 4.26 10.12
C ASP A 120 -0.36 4.17 9.22
N THR A 121 0.62 3.35 9.58
CA THR A 121 1.79 3.05 8.74
C THR A 121 1.40 2.18 7.54
N GLY A 122 0.49 1.24 7.72
CA GLY A 122 0.03 0.33 6.68
C GLY A 122 -0.79 -0.82 7.25
N ILE A 123 -1.13 -1.77 6.39
CA ILE A 123 -1.56 -3.12 6.75
C ILE A 123 -1.00 -4.09 5.72
N ASP A 124 -0.93 -5.37 6.05
CA ASP A 124 -0.77 -6.43 5.06
C ASP A 124 -2.16 -6.89 4.53
N PRO A 125 -2.54 -6.62 3.27
CA PRO A 125 -3.80 -7.08 2.69
C PRO A 125 -3.87 -8.61 2.51
N ALA A 126 -2.74 -9.32 2.63
CA ALA A 126 -2.67 -10.78 2.58
C ALA A 126 -2.98 -11.44 3.94
N ILE A 127 -3.10 -10.67 5.04
CA ILE A 127 -3.26 -11.25 6.36
C ILE A 127 -4.64 -11.93 6.53
N PRO A 128 -4.69 -13.18 7.03
CA PRO A 128 -5.94 -13.82 7.39
C PRO A 128 -6.76 -12.95 8.36
N GLY A 129 -8.07 -12.84 8.13
CA GLY A 129 -8.99 -12.04 8.95
C GLY A 129 -9.30 -10.64 8.38
N LEU A 130 -8.56 -10.19 7.35
CA LEU A 130 -8.89 -8.99 6.57
C LEU A 130 -9.53 -9.28 5.21
N GLY A 131 -9.76 -10.55 4.89
CA GLY A 131 -10.40 -10.95 3.63
C GLY A 131 -11.88 -10.57 3.57
N THR A 132 -12.67 -11.08 4.52
CA THR A 132 -14.14 -10.95 4.49
C THR A 132 -14.73 -10.50 5.82
N THR A 133 -15.89 -9.86 5.73
CA THR A 133 -16.75 -9.45 6.85
C THR A 133 -17.53 -10.64 7.40
N SER A 134 -18.29 -10.43 8.48
CA SER A 134 -19.24 -11.43 8.99
C SER A 134 -20.38 -11.77 8.01
N SER A 135 -20.63 -10.90 7.01
CA SER A 135 -21.61 -11.11 5.93
C SER A 135 -21.02 -11.78 4.69
N GLY A 136 -19.71 -12.04 4.65
CA GLY A 136 -19.02 -12.62 3.49
C GLY A 136 -18.63 -11.60 2.41
N ASP A 137 -18.86 -10.30 2.64
CA ASP A 137 -18.43 -9.23 1.75
C ASP A 137 -16.93 -8.93 1.93
N PRO A 138 -16.25 -8.31 0.96
CA PRO A 138 -14.85 -7.89 1.12
C PRO A 138 -14.69 -6.91 2.29
N LYS A 139 -13.77 -7.20 3.21
CA LYS A 139 -13.53 -6.35 4.38
C LYS A 139 -12.68 -5.13 4.04
N LEU A 140 -11.68 -5.30 3.18
CA LEU A 140 -10.87 -4.21 2.64
C LEU A 140 -11.53 -3.61 1.41
N LEU A 141 -11.87 -2.32 1.49
CA LEU A 141 -12.43 -1.56 0.37
C LEU A 141 -11.38 -0.80 -0.42
N ASP A 142 -10.44 -0.18 0.27
CA ASP A 142 -9.33 0.57 -0.33
C ASP A 142 -8.11 0.55 0.59
N PHE A 143 -6.92 0.64 -0.01
CA PHE A 143 -5.65 0.72 0.68
C PHE A 143 -4.71 1.61 -0.13
N ARG A 144 -4.30 2.73 0.47
CA ARG A 144 -3.51 3.76 -0.21
C ARG A 144 -2.37 4.26 0.64
N ASP A 145 -1.21 4.42 0.02
CA ASP A 145 -0.10 5.19 0.56
C ASP A 145 -0.26 6.68 0.17
N PHE A 146 -0.18 7.58 1.18
CA PHE A 146 -0.16 9.03 0.99
C PHE A 146 1.18 9.67 1.35
N SER A 147 2.19 8.91 1.80
CA SER A 147 3.54 9.45 2.02
C SER A 147 4.33 9.58 0.72
N GLY A 148 4.03 8.74 -0.27
CA GLY A 148 4.79 8.64 -1.52
C GLY A 148 6.01 7.71 -1.40
N GLU A 149 6.16 7.00 -0.28
CA GLU A 149 7.18 5.96 -0.09
C GLU A 149 7.05 4.85 -1.13
N GLY A 150 5.81 4.51 -1.48
CA GLY A 150 5.50 3.54 -2.53
C GLY A 150 5.59 4.06 -3.96
N ALA A 151 5.99 5.31 -4.19
CA ALA A 151 5.98 5.88 -5.53
C ALA A 151 6.97 5.17 -6.47
N VAL A 152 6.49 4.76 -7.64
CA VAL A 152 7.30 4.13 -8.68
C VAL A 152 7.46 5.09 -9.85
N PRO A 153 8.66 5.64 -10.09
CA PRO A 153 8.94 6.41 -11.29
C PRO A 153 8.75 5.55 -12.55
N LEU A 154 7.87 5.99 -13.45
CA LEU A 154 7.56 5.30 -14.69
C LEU A 154 8.16 6.01 -15.90
N VAL A 155 8.70 5.22 -16.83
CA VAL A 155 9.18 5.68 -18.14
C VAL A 155 8.59 4.83 -19.25
N ASN A 156 8.50 5.37 -20.47
CA ASN A 156 8.01 4.61 -21.63
C ASN A 156 8.88 3.37 -21.87
N ALA A 157 8.23 2.24 -22.14
CA ALA A 157 8.90 0.97 -22.37
C ALA A 157 9.06 0.71 -23.88
N THR A 158 10.24 0.23 -24.28
CA THR A 158 10.53 -0.20 -25.66
C THR A 158 10.96 -1.67 -25.65
N PRO A 159 10.02 -2.62 -25.76
CA PRO A 159 10.34 -4.05 -25.76
C PRO A 159 11.06 -4.47 -27.05
N VAL A 160 11.98 -5.44 -26.94
CA VAL A 160 12.68 -6.05 -28.07
C VAL A 160 12.25 -7.51 -28.19
N GLY A 161 11.44 -7.81 -29.20
CA GLY A 161 10.81 -9.13 -29.35
C GLY A 161 9.93 -9.46 -28.14
N ASP A 162 10.19 -10.61 -27.52
CA ASP A 162 9.52 -11.10 -26.31
C ASP A 162 10.23 -10.66 -25.01
N THR A 163 11.13 -9.69 -25.10
CA THR A 163 11.92 -9.22 -23.94
C THR A 163 11.73 -7.73 -23.67
N ILE A 164 11.89 -7.33 -22.41
CA ILE A 164 11.91 -5.93 -21.98
C ILE A 164 13.06 -5.73 -20.98
N VAL A 165 13.69 -4.56 -21.03
CA VAL A 165 14.71 -4.14 -20.06
C VAL A 165 14.08 -3.16 -19.07
N VAL A 166 14.28 -3.40 -17.78
CA VAL A 166 13.77 -2.60 -16.66
C VAL A 166 14.91 -2.39 -15.68
N GLY A 167 15.43 -1.17 -15.59
CA GLY A 167 16.68 -0.90 -14.87
C GLY A 167 17.82 -1.79 -15.38
N ALA A 168 18.47 -2.52 -14.48
CA ALA A 168 19.52 -3.48 -14.82
C ALA A 168 19.02 -4.88 -15.21
N ARG A 169 17.70 -5.13 -15.16
CA ARG A 169 17.11 -6.46 -15.38
C ARG A 169 16.56 -6.58 -16.80
N ARG A 170 16.74 -7.76 -17.39
CA ARG A 170 16.08 -8.15 -18.63
C ARG A 170 15.05 -9.24 -18.33
N LEU A 171 13.78 -8.97 -18.63
CA LEU A 171 12.67 -9.89 -18.44
C LEU A 171 12.23 -10.48 -19.79
N ARG A 172 11.94 -11.78 -19.82
CA ARG A 172 11.35 -12.49 -20.99
C ARG A 172 9.84 -12.68 -20.83
N GLY A 173 9.12 -13.11 -21.86
CA GLY A 173 7.67 -13.31 -21.78
C GLY A 173 6.86 -12.03 -21.89
N PHE A 174 7.40 -11.00 -22.55
CA PHE A 174 6.70 -9.74 -22.77
C PHE A 174 5.40 -9.90 -23.59
N GLY A 175 5.25 -11.01 -24.32
CA GLY A 175 4.00 -11.43 -24.95
C GLY A 175 2.81 -11.45 -23.98
N ARG A 176 3.05 -11.69 -22.67
CA ARG A 176 2.01 -11.56 -21.63
C ARG A 176 1.46 -10.14 -21.53
N VAL A 177 2.33 -9.14 -21.58
CA VAL A 177 1.97 -7.71 -21.54
C VAL A 177 1.27 -7.32 -22.84
N ARG A 178 1.78 -7.77 -23.99
CA ARG A 178 1.15 -7.54 -25.30
C ARG A 178 -0.24 -8.16 -25.43
N ALA A 179 -0.50 -9.27 -24.74
CA ALA A 179 -1.82 -9.88 -24.71
C ALA A 179 -2.86 -9.02 -23.97
N LEU A 180 -2.42 -8.14 -23.06
CA LEU A 180 -3.29 -7.17 -22.37
C LEU A 180 -3.47 -5.90 -23.20
N ASN A 181 -2.40 -5.47 -23.88
CA ASN A 181 -2.40 -4.33 -24.77
C ASN A 181 -1.33 -4.48 -25.86
N ALA A 182 -1.76 -4.75 -27.08
CA ALA A 182 -0.88 -5.11 -28.20
C ALA A 182 -0.08 -3.93 -28.76
N GLU A 183 -0.64 -2.71 -28.65
CA GLU A 183 -0.09 -1.49 -29.27
C GLU A 183 0.57 -0.56 -28.24
N GLY A 184 0.30 -0.78 -26.95
CA GLY A 184 0.71 0.10 -25.87
C GLY A 184 -0.34 1.19 -25.57
N PRO A 185 0.01 2.19 -24.74
CA PRO A 185 1.34 2.41 -24.20
C PRO A 185 1.76 1.36 -23.16
N TRP A 186 3.08 1.19 -23.02
CA TRP A 186 3.71 0.40 -21.97
C TRP A 186 4.68 1.28 -21.21
N TYR A 187 4.74 1.09 -19.90
CA TYR A 187 5.65 1.78 -19.02
C TYR A 187 6.43 0.77 -18.20
N VAL A 188 7.63 1.16 -17.78
CA VAL A 188 8.47 0.37 -16.88
C VAL A 188 8.94 1.23 -15.73
N GLY A 189 9.14 0.61 -14.58
CA GLY A 189 9.65 1.25 -13.38
C GLY A 189 10.41 0.26 -12.52
N THR A 190 11.24 0.79 -11.63
CA THR A 190 11.96 0.01 -10.62
C THR A 190 11.55 0.48 -9.25
N PHE A 191 11.31 -0.46 -8.34
CA PHE A 191 11.07 -0.19 -6.93
C PHE A 191 12.29 -0.63 -6.12
N ALA A 192 12.87 0.28 -5.33
CA ALA A 192 14.08 0.00 -4.57
C ALA A 192 13.73 -0.48 -3.16
N GLU A 193 14.43 -1.51 -2.69
CA GLU A 193 14.23 -2.06 -1.35
C GLU A 193 14.97 -1.24 -0.29
N LEU A 194 16.17 -0.73 -0.59
CA LEU A 194 17.04 -0.03 0.37
C LEU A 194 16.38 1.14 1.10
N PRO A 195 15.56 2.01 0.44
CA PRO A 195 14.93 3.13 1.13
C PRO A 195 13.87 2.72 2.17
N LEU A 196 13.43 1.46 2.16
CA LEU A 196 12.36 0.93 3.02
C LEU A 196 12.82 0.64 4.46
N GLY A 197 14.12 0.74 4.73
CA GLY A 197 14.69 0.59 6.07
C GLY A 197 15.72 -0.54 6.16
N ASP A 198 15.84 -1.11 7.36
CA ASP A 198 16.85 -2.13 7.65
C ASP A 198 16.34 -3.55 7.31
N PRO A 199 17.22 -4.47 6.90
CA PRO A 199 16.89 -5.88 6.83
C PRO A 199 16.41 -6.44 8.18
N PRO A 200 15.43 -7.36 8.22
CA PRO A 200 14.78 -7.98 7.07
C PRO A 200 13.53 -7.23 6.57
N ALA A 201 13.15 -6.12 7.18
CA ALA A 201 11.90 -5.42 6.84
C ALA A 201 11.91 -4.90 5.40
N ALA A 202 13.05 -4.36 4.96
CA ALA A 202 13.23 -3.86 3.59
C ALA A 202 13.36 -4.96 2.52
N ASP A 203 13.58 -6.23 2.88
CA ASP A 203 13.74 -7.35 1.94
C ASP A 203 12.38 -7.88 1.48
N LEU A 204 11.70 -7.11 0.64
CA LEU A 204 10.35 -7.42 0.14
C LEU A 204 10.30 -8.74 -0.62
N ASN A 205 11.36 -9.07 -1.35
CA ASN A 205 11.42 -10.29 -2.15
C ASN A 205 11.99 -11.52 -1.41
N GLY A 206 12.49 -11.33 -0.19
CA GLY A 206 12.94 -12.39 0.70
C GLY A 206 14.22 -13.08 0.22
N ASN A 207 15.07 -12.40 -0.54
CA ASN A 207 16.33 -12.97 -1.05
C ASN A 207 17.53 -12.71 -0.14
N GLY A 208 17.36 -11.94 0.94
CA GLY A 208 18.41 -11.56 1.88
C GLY A 208 19.26 -10.35 1.45
N ALA A 209 18.90 -9.69 0.34
CA ALA A 209 19.48 -8.45 -0.13
C ALA A 209 18.41 -7.34 -0.11
N VAL A 210 18.87 -6.11 0.09
CA VAL A 210 17.99 -4.92 0.08
C VAL A 210 18.52 -3.84 -0.86
N ALA A 211 19.71 -4.03 -1.44
CA ALA A 211 20.31 -3.05 -2.34
C ALA A 211 19.79 -3.19 -3.78
N ASP A 212 19.01 -4.23 -4.06
CA ASP A 212 18.42 -4.50 -5.36
C ASP A 212 17.15 -3.70 -5.62
N THR A 213 16.66 -3.86 -6.85
CA THR A 213 15.45 -3.22 -7.33
C THR A 213 14.54 -4.26 -7.97
N LEU A 214 13.24 -4.05 -7.77
CA LEU A 214 12.17 -4.88 -8.26
C LEU A 214 11.62 -4.26 -9.54
N ALA A 215 11.62 -5.05 -10.61
CA ALA A 215 11.18 -4.59 -11.93
C ALA A 215 9.65 -4.68 -12.05
N LEU A 216 9.05 -3.58 -12.51
CA LEU A 216 7.61 -3.44 -12.72
C LEU A 216 7.34 -3.03 -14.16
N VAL A 217 6.29 -3.61 -14.76
CA VAL A 217 5.79 -3.26 -16.09
C VAL A 217 4.34 -2.86 -15.98
N VAL A 218 3.99 -1.69 -16.50
CA VAL A 218 2.65 -1.12 -16.44
C VAL A 218 2.07 -1.00 -17.85
N THR A 219 0.80 -1.35 -18.00
CA THR A 219 0.06 -1.10 -19.24
C THR A 219 -1.42 -0.89 -18.98
N ARG A 220 -2.15 -0.43 -19.99
CA ARG A 220 -3.59 -0.21 -19.91
C ARG A 220 -4.33 -1.44 -20.45
N ALA A 221 -4.97 -2.18 -19.56
CA ALA A 221 -5.94 -3.22 -19.91
C ALA A 221 -7.30 -2.60 -20.27
N THR A 222 -8.29 -3.45 -20.60
CA THR A 222 -9.64 -3.02 -20.98
C THR A 222 -10.38 -2.25 -19.88
N ASP A 223 -10.07 -2.56 -18.63
CA ASP A 223 -10.74 -2.06 -17.42
C ASP A 223 -9.88 -1.12 -16.57
N GLY A 224 -8.71 -0.71 -17.09
CA GLY A 224 -7.85 0.28 -16.42
C GLY A 224 -6.36 -0.03 -16.52
N TRP A 225 -5.58 0.69 -15.73
CA TRP A 225 -4.14 0.44 -15.60
C TRP A 225 -3.87 -0.81 -14.77
N VAL A 226 -2.87 -1.57 -15.18
CA VAL A 226 -2.41 -2.77 -14.50
C VAL A 226 -0.89 -2.79 -14.40
N VAL A 227 -0.38 -3.41 -13.34
CA VAL A 227 1.05 -3.70 -13.15
C VAL A 227 1.29 -5.21 -13.23
N LEU A 228 2.41 -5.57 -13.83
CA LEU A 228 2.98 -6.92 -13.82
C LEU A 228 4.39 -6.83 -13.23
N ALA A 229 4.73 -7.82 -12.42
CA ALA A 229 6.04 -7.96 -11.80
C ALA A 229 6.51 -9.41 -11.96
N ASP A 230 7.82 -9.64 -12.01
CA ASP A 230 8.43 -10.98 -11.93
C ASP A 230 8.33 -11.47 -10.47
N THR A 231 7.13 -11.87 -10.04
CA THR A 231 6.84 -12.12 -8.61
C THR A 231 7.51 -13.37 -8.07
N ASP A 232 7.77 -14.36 -8.93
CA ASP A 232 8.47 -15.58 -8.57
C ASP A 232 10.00 -15.54 -8.76
N GLY A 233 10.50 -14.41 -9.31
CA GLY A 233 11.92 -14.14 -9.53
C GLY A 233 12.56 -14.98 -10.63
N ASN A 234 11.78 -15.62 -11.51
CA ASN A 234 12.32 -16.50 -12.56
C ASN A 234 12.84 -15.73 -13.80
N GLY A 235 12.72 -14.39 -13.79
CA GLY A 235 13.13 -13.50 -14.87
C GLY A 235 12.14 -13.46 -16.03
N SER A 236 10.86 -13.78 -15.80
CA SER A 236 9.84 -13.83 -16.85
C SER A 236 8.49 -13.28 -16.41
N LEU A 237 7.81 -12.63 -17.35
CA LEU A 237 6.45 -12.16 -17.20
C LEU A 237 5.40 -13.17 -17.69
N ALA A 238 5.79 -14.29 -18.30
CA ALA A 238 4.86 -15.17 -19.02
C ALA A 238 3.73 -15.76 -18.14
N GLY A 239 4.03 -16.04 -16.88
CA GLY A 239 3.08 -16.57 -15.89
C GLY A 239 2.51 -15.52 -14.94
N GLU A 240 2.90 -14.26 -15.09
CA GLU A 240 2.62 -13.24 -14.09
C GLU A 240 1.20 -12.71 -14.22
N ARG A 241 0.59 -12.48 -13.04
CA ARG A 241 -0.75 -11.89 -12.94
C ARG A 241 -0.64 -10.39 -13.12
N ALA A 242 -1.53 -9.84 -13.94
CA ALA A 242 -1.74 -8.41 -14.01
C ALA A 242 -2.59 -7.98 -12.81
N VAL A 243 -2.10 -6.97 -12.07
CA VAL A 243 -2.72 -6.46 -10.86
C VAL A 243 -3.27 -5.07 -11.15
N ARG A 244 -4.56 -4.88 -10.86
CA ARG A 244 -5.27 -3.61 -11.03
C ARG A 244 -5.04 -2.67 -9.87
N ASP A 245 -5.54 -1.44 -10.02
CA ASP A 245 -5.76 -0.55 -8.87
C ASP A 245 -6.55 -1.28 -7.78
N PHE A 246 -6.08 -1.18 -6.54
CA PHE A 246 -6.66 -1.87 -5.40
C PHE A 246 -8.13 -1.53 -5.15
N LEU A 247 -8.54 -0.28 -5.38
CA LEU A 247 -9.94 0.13 -5.22
C LEU A 247 -10.87 -0.59 -6.22
N VAL A 248 -10.35 -0.91 -7.40
CA VAL A 248 -11.09 -1.57 -8.48
C VAL A 248 -11.04 -3.08 -8.29
N GLY A 249 -9.83 -3.65 -8.28
CA GLY A 249 -9.63 -5.10 -8.28
C GLY A 249 -9.70 -5.74 -6.89
N ARG A 250 -9.37 -4.99 -5.83
CA ARG A 250 -9.04 -5.54 -4.49
C ARG A 250 -7.97 -6.63 -4.58
N GLU A 251 -7.08 -6.46 -5.55
CA GLU A 251 -6.00 -7.37 -5.86
C GLU A 251 -4.73 -6.87 -5.20
N TRP A 252 -3.95 -7.80 -4.69
CA TRP A 252 -2.60 -7.55 -4.22
C TRP A 252 -1.66 -8.57 -4.85
N PHE A 253 -0.37 -8.30 -4.76
CA PHE A 253 0.71 -9.20 -5.16
C PHE A 253 1.85 -9.10 -4.16
N GLY A 254 2.85 -9.95 -4.32
CA GLY A 254 4.05 -9.88 -3.51
C GLY A 254 5.08 -10.82 -4.09
N TRP A 255 6.32 -10.65 -3.69
CA TRP A 255 7.43 -11.45 -4.21
C TRP A 255 7.66 -12.66 -3.33
N ALA A 256 7.78 -13.82 -3.96
CA ALA A 256 8.09 -15.06 -3.30
C ALA A 256 8.66 -16.06 -4.29
N ARG A 257 9.72 -16.77 -3.92
CA ARG A 257 10.18 -17.91 -4.73
C ARG A 257 9.01 -18.85 -5.06
N ARG A 258 8.99 -19.34 -6.30
CA ARG A 258 7.95 -20.26 -6.80
C ARG A 258 7.60 -21.35 -5.78
N GLY A 259 6.33 -21.45 -5.42
CA GLY A 259 5.82 -22.42 -4.43
C GLY A 259 5.87 -21.94 -2.98
N ARG A 260 6.32 -20.71 -2.72
CA ARG A 260 6.22 -20.02 -1.43
C ARG A 260 5.14 -18.95 -1.46
N THR A 261 4.61 -18.60 -0.29
CA THR A 261 3.75 -17.45 -0.11
C THR A 261 4.60 -16.19 0.04
N PRO A 262 4.18 -15.05 -0.54
CA PRO A 262 4.79 -13.76 -0.25
C PRO A 262 4.77 -13.46 1.24
N ARG A 263 5.81 -12.78 1.72
CA ARG A 263 5.90 -12.35 3.12
C ARG A 263 4.98 -11.17 3.41
N ILE A 264 4.82 -10.28 2.42
CA ILE A 264 4.07 -9.04 2.49
C ILE A 264 3.20 -8.94 1.24
N GLY A 265 1.92 -8.61 1.43
CA GLY A 265 1.02 -8.19 0.38
C GLY A 265 1.23 -6.73 0.00
N VAL A 266 1.27 -6.48 -1.30
CA VAL A 266 1.46 -5.16 -1.91
C VAL A 266 0.26 -4.84 -2.79
N ALA A 267 -0.37 -3.71 -2.53
CA ALA A 267 -1.46 -3.15 -3.30
C ALA A 267 -0.93 -2.12 -4.32
N ALA A 268 -1.50 -2.09 -5.53
CA ALA A 268 -1.17 -1.09 -6.53
C ALA A 268 -2.21 0.04 -6.51
N ASN A 269 -1.76 1.29 -6.57
CA ASN A 269 -2.62 2.46 -6.71
C ASN A 269 -2.21 3.25 -7.96
N PHE A 270 -3.19 3.47 -8.84
CA PHE A 270 -2.99 4.19 -10.08
C PHE A 270 -3.71 5.54 -10.06
N THR A 271 -3.08 6.53 -10.69
CA THR A 271 -3.80 7.72 -11.17
C THR A 271 -3.48 7.91 -12.65
N ASP A 272 -4.35 8.62 -13.36
CA ASP A 272 -4.20 8.90 -14.79
C ASP A 272 -4.18 10.42 -15.00
N ALA A 273 -3.10 10.91 -15.60
CA ALA A 273 -2.95 12.29 -16.01
C ALA A 273 -2.78 12.36 -17.53
N GLY A 274 -3.90 12.49 -18.25
CA GLY A 274 -3.88 12.65 -19.70
C GLY A 274 -3.44 11.40 -20.46
N GLY A 275 -3.79 10.21 -19.97
CA GLY A 275 -3.43 8.92 -20.55
C GLY A 275 -2.05 8.42 -20.13
N VAL A 276 -1.37 9.10 -19.20
CA VAL A 276 -0.11 8.66 -18.59
C VAL A 276 -0.40 8.20 -17.15
N PRO A 277 0.01 6.97 -16.77
CA PRO A 277 -0.21 6.47 -15.43
C PRO A 277 0.82 7.02 -14.45
N THR A 278 0.40 7.21 -13.21
CA THR A 278 1.30 7.15 -12.04
C THR A 278 1.05 5.85 -11.31
N LEU A 279 2.09 5.29 -10.68
CA LEU A 279 1.97 4.10 -9.83
C LEU A 279 2.52 4.40 -8.44
N GLY A 280 1.71 4.11 -7.43
CA GLY A 280 2.11 3.97 -6.03
C GLY A 280 1.86 2.54 -5.55
N LEU A 281 2.71 2.06 -4.64
CA LEU A 281 2.57 0.76 -3.98
C LEU A 281 2.22 0.99 -2.51
N ALA A 282 1.16 0.37 -2.02
CA ALA A 282 0.80 0.39 -0.61
C ALA A 282 1.12 -0.99 0.02
N PHE A 283 1.84 -0.98 1.13
CA PHE A 283 2.30 -2.17 1.84
C PHE A 283 2.57 -1.82 3.31
N ASP A 284 2.90 -2.83 4.11
CA ASP A 284 3.27 -2.69 5.51
C ASP A 284 4.55 -3.49 5.77
N LEU A 285 5.51 -2.85 6.44
CA LEU A 285 6.83 -3.41 6.76
C LEU A 285 6.99 -3.71 8.26
N SER A 286 5.93 -3.50 9.05
CA SER A 286 5.97 -3.63 10.52
C SER A 286 5.86 -5.05 11.05
#